data_AF-A0AAE9J0S1-F1
#
_entry.id   AF-A0AAE9J0S1-F1
#
_cell.length_a   1.000
_cell.length_b   1.000
_cell.length_c   1.000
_cell.angle_alpha   90.00
_cell.angle_beta   90.00
_cell.angle_gamma   90.00
#
_symmetry.space_group_name_H-M   'P 1'
#
loop_
_entity.id
_entity.type
_entity.pdbx_description
1 polymer ?
#
loop_
_entity_poly.entity_id
_entity_poly.type
_entity_poly.pdbx_seq_one_letter_code
_entity_poly.pdbx_strand_id
1 'polypeptide(L)'
;MEKLLSEIVKLGKREKFNGEIDYGAKISSDELFEAMKIVGTEEASEEIIDRFSENFAEIHQTLLAITFANYLQSTLTFSESATSSESLKKARRSIRLLLNIIQRSPQFASKMSSEAVELLETLLATSSFYTECLLILVKTADSTCIEFQKSPRYSHLLERILNSYSTNSEDVTSILAYFSTLLEKDYGFLSSCYAEMSADAFCEVLDVVRVILERNSKNSEEKKLKIHSNNLLFVLNLLELITVDYGAFLAAKSVKEPKSVEERRTKTVGMLNLVVEIVGEMCTNIEMTSYLNKKATAINAVVDVLDTILHAESLFADFRAAQPENWPEVPDDNNPRSQTLREKIEEERRYEETQRRYTDRPKQPPPSKIQRIETSESLHQLSTTVFHQYCQLDDLIGLPRVGELKLNCLKAIGNLCSLCSENKLATLQNGRLGLMSVLQCTSRRPAYFMESYAMRNYSIFCVRQLTDNCQENKEVILRLNQPTQSIIDRKRLLTEFGINEDELGI
;
A
#
# COMPACT_ATOMS: atom_id res chain seq x y z
N MET A 1 -35.64 -23.92 -13.91
CA MET A 1 -34.66 -22.84 -14.13
C MET A 1 -35.17 -21.76 -15.08
N GLU A 2 -35.44 -22.05 -16.36
CA GLU A 2 -35.91 -21.06 -17.36
C GLU A 2 -37.15 -20.25 -16.90
N LYS A 3 -38.14 -20.94 -16.31
CA LYS A 3 -39.31 -20.29 -15.70
C LYS A 3 -38.92 -19.27 -14.62
N LEU A 4 -38.01 -19.64 -13.71
CA LEU A 4 -37.56 -18.77 -12.63
C LEU A 4 -36.80 -17.56 -13.16
N LEU A 5 -35.88 -17.74 -14.12
CA LEU A 5 -35.17 -16.61 -14.74
C LEU A 5 -36.15 -15.64 -15.42
N SER A 6 -37.18 -16.17 -16.09
CA SER A 6 -38.25 -15.35 -16.67
C SER A 6 -39.04 -14.56 -15.62
N GLU A 7 -39.28 -15.14 -14.44
CA GLU A 7 -39.95 -14.46 -13.32
C GLU A 7 -39.06 -13.38 -12.69
N ILE A 8 -37.76 -13.65 -12.53
CA ILE A 8 -36.75 -12.67 -12.08
C ILE A 8 -36.70 -11.48 -13.04
N VAL A 9 -36.62 -11.72 -14.35
CA VAL A 9 -36.62 -10.64 -15.36
C VAL A 9 -37.92 -9.83 -15.32
N LYS A 10 -39.07 -10.50 -15.19
CA LYS A 10 -40.37 -9.81 -15.09
C LYS A 10 -40.45 -8.96 -13.82
N LEU A 11 -39.87 -9.41 -12.71
CA LEU A 11 -39.81 -8.66 -11.47
C LEU A 11 -38.98 -7.38 -11.67
N GLY A 12 -37.72 -7.51 -12.10
CA GLY A 12 -36.82 -6.36 -12.27
C GLY A 12 -37.30 -5.32 -13.29
N LYS A 13 -38.02 -5.74 -14.34
CA LYS A 13 -38.60 -4.80 -15.33
C LYS A 13 -39.83 -4.05 -14.83
N ARG A 14 -40.59 -4.62 -13.88
CA ARG A 14 -41.87 -4.05 -13.41
C ARG A 14 -41.74 -3.30 -12.09
N GLU A 15 -40.96 -3.85 -11.18
CA GLU A 15 -40.78 -3.39 -9.82
C GLU A 15 -39.30 -3.00 -9.73
N LYS A 16 -38.96 -1.72 -9.93
CA LYS A 16 -37.58 -1.26 -9.68
C LYS A 16 -37.36 -1.28 -8.17
N PHE A 17 -36.30 -1.94 -7.72
CA PHE A 17 -35.97 -1.99 -6.31
C PHE A 17 -35.74 -0.58 -5.75
N ASN A 18 -36.47 -0.22 -4.69
CA ASN A 18 -36.47 1.09 -4.05
C ASN A 18 -36.18 0.99 -2.53
N GLY A 19 -35.65 -0.15 -2.06
CA GLY A 19 -35.43 -0.41 -0.63
C GLY A 19 -36.57 -1.13 0.08
N GLU A 20 -37.63 -1.54 -0.63
CA GLU A 20 -38.76 -2.29 -0.06
C GLU A 20 -38.37 -3.70 0.43
N ILE A 21 -38.89 -4.06 1.62
CA ILE A 21 -38.59 -5.31 2.33
C ILE A 21 -39.29 -6.54 1.75
N ASP A 22 -40.34 -6.37 0.94
CA ASP A 22 -41.09 -7.49 0.33
C ASP A 22 -40.61 -7.85 -1.08
N TYR A 23 -39.52 -7.22 -1.54
CA TYR A 23 -39.05 -7.40 -2.90
C TYR A 23 -38.75 -8.88 -3.22
N GLY A 24 -39.40 -9.38 -4.25
CA GLY A 24 -39.33 -10.78 -4.66
C GLY A 24 -40.13 -11.76 -3.79
N ALA A 25 -41.08 -11.31 -2.95
CA ALA A 25 -41.96 -12.18 -2.17
C ALA A 25 -42.66 -13.27 -3.01
N LYS A 26 -42.97 -12.96 -4.28
CA LYS A 26 -43.61 -13.88 -5.24
C LYS A 26 -42.71 -15.05 -5.67
N ILE A 27 -41.38 -14.92 -5.54
CA ILE A 27 -40.41 -15.97 -5.87
C ILE A 27 -40.19 -16.82 -4.62
N SER A 28 -40.41 -18.13 -4.71
CA SER A 28 -40.24 -19.00 -3.54
C SER A 28 -38.77 -19.28 -3.24
N SER A 29 -38.46 -19.49 -1.96
CA SER A 29 -37.14 -19.90 -1.49
C SER A 29 -36.71 -21.23 -2.12
N ASP A 30 -37.65 -22.17 -2.34
CA ASP A 30 -37.36 -23.50 -2.88
C ASP A 30 -37.10 -23.48 -4.39
N GLU A 31 -37.79 -22.61 -5.15
CA GLU A 31 -37.48 -22.40 -6.58
C GLU A 31 -36.04 -21.89 -6.76
N LEU A 32 -35.57 -20.97 -5.91
CA LEU A 32 -34.19 -20.50 -5.90
C LEU A 32 -33.20 -21.63 -5.58
N PHE A 33 -33.54 -22.50 -4.64
CA PHE A 33 -32.68 -23.63 -4.26
C PHE A 33 -32.53 -24.66 -5.37
N GLU A 34 -33.64 -25.05 -6.01
CA GLU A 34 -33.62 -26.01 -7.11
C GLU A 34 -32.89 -25.44 -8.33
N ALA A 35 -33.09 -24.15 -8.65
CA ALA A 35 -32.29 -23.50 -9.69
C ALA A 35 -30.81 -23.43 -9.34
N MET A 36 -30.46 -23.11 -8.09
CA MET A 36 -29.08 -23.06 -7.62
C MET A 36 -28.37 -24.41 -7.78
N LYS A 37 -29.06 -25.52 -7.47
CA LYS A 37 -28.55 -26.88 -7.71
C LYS A 37 -28.32 -27.14 -9.19
N ILE A 38 -29.35 -26.92 -10.03
CA ILE A 38 -29.28 -27.15 -11.48
C ILE A 38 -28.09 -26.43 -12.08
N VAL A 39 -27.91 -25.13 -11.78
CA VAL A 39 -26.77 -24.35 -12.30
C VAL A 39 -25.44 -24.89 -11.79
N GLY A 40 -25.39 -25.33 -10.53
CA GLY A 40 -24.20 -25.90 -9.92
C GLY A 40 -23.78 -27.26 -10.51
N THR A 41 -24.73 -28.08 -10.97
CA THR A 41 -24.46 -29.48 -11.37
C THR A 41 -24.58 -29.75 -12.87
N GLU A 42 -25.47 -29.07 -13.58
CA GLU A 42 -25.80 -29.40 -14.98
C GLU A 42 -25.12 -28.41 -15.94
N GLU A 43 -24.21 -28.88 -16.78
CA GLU A 43 -23.52 -28.03 -17.77
C GLU A 43 -24.48 -27.42 -18.79
N ALA A 44 -25.53 -28.15 -19.18
CA ALA A 44 -26.57 -27.68 -20.09
C ALA A 44 -27.34 -26.44 -19.57
N SER A 45 -27.20 -26.08 -18.29
CA SER A 45 -27.76 -24.85 -17.74
C SER A 45 -27.16 -23.58 -18.36
N GLU A 46 -25.94 -23.64 -18.92
CA GLU A 46 -25.31 -22.52 -19.63
C GLU A 46 -26.15 -22.05 -20.83
N GLU A 47 -26.61 -22.98 -21.68
CA GLU A 47 -27.45 -22.64 -22.83
C GLU A 47 -28.77 -21.97 -22.41
N ILE A 48 -29.33 -22.37 -21.27
CA ILE A 48 -30.56 -21.77 -20.73
C ILE A 48 -30.28 -20.36 -20.25
N ILE A 49 -29.14 -20.12 -19.59
CA ILE A 49 -28.73 -18.78 -19.13
C ILE A 49 -28.57 -17.88 -20.35
N ASP A 50 -27.83 -18.33 -21.36
CA ASP A 50 -27.45 -17.51 -22.53
C ASP A 50 -28.64 -17.06 -23.38
N ARG A 51 -29.76 -17.78 -23.35
CA ARG A 51 -31.04 -17.32 -23.95
C ARG A 51 -31.56 -16.00 -23.35
N PHE A 52 -31.14 -15.66 -22.14
CA PHE A 52 -31.50 -14.41 -21.46
C PHE A 52 -30.48 -13.28 -21.67
N SER A 53 -29.58 -13.38 -22.67
CA SER A 53 -28.50 -12.39 -22.91
C SER A 53 -28.94 -10.93 -22.91
N GLU A 54 -30.12 -10.62 -23.44
CA GLU A 54 -30.68 -9.25 -23.44
C GLU A 54 -31.13 -8.75 -22.05
N ASN A 55 -31.19 -9.63 -21.04
CA ASN A 55 -31.74 -9.35 -19.71
C ASN A 55 -30.73 -9.66 -18.58
N PHE A 56 -29.45 -9.86 -18.91
CA PHE A 56 -28.43 -10.19 -17.92
C PHE A 56 -28.32 -9.13 -16.83
N ALA A 57 -28.28 -7.85 -17.19
CA ALA A 57 -28.20 -6.76 -16.22
C ALA A 57 -29.37 -6.80 -15.23
N GLU A 58 -30.60 -7.00 -15.71
CA GLU A 58 -31.80 -7.13 -14.88
C GLU A 58 -31.72 -8.33 -13.93
N ILE A 59 -31.21 -9.47 -14.39
CA ILE A 59 -31.05 -10.66 -13.53
C ILE A 59 -30.04 -10.38 -12.42
N HIS A 60 -28.89 -9.77 -12.71
CA HIS A 60 -27.91 -9.36 -11.70
C HIS A 60 -28.56 -8.46 -10.63
N GLN A 61 -29.18 -7.37 -11.07
CA GLN A 61 -29.81 -6.40 -10.15
C GLN A 61 -30.88 -7.04 -9.30
N THR A 62 -31.76 -7.84 -9.93
CA THR A 62 -32.89 -8.43 -9.23
C THR A 62 -32.45 -9.44 -8.18
N LEU A 63 -31.45 -10.29 -8.48
CA LEU A 63 -30.94 -11.25 -7.50
C LEU A 63 -30.22 -10.57 -6.33
N LEU A 64 -29.47 -9.50 -6.59
CA LEU A 64 -28.86 -8.68 -5.52
C LEU A 64 -29.94 -8.00 -4.65
N ALA A 65 -30.97 -7.43 -5.28
CA ALA A 65 -32.09 -6.78 -4.58
C ALA A 65 -32.90 -7.76 -3.72
N ILE A 66 -33.22 -8.96 -4.25
CA ILE A 66 -33.89 -10.02 -3.47
C ILE A 66 -33.03 -10.39 -2.26
N THR A 67 -31.71 -10.52 -2.45
CA THR A 67 -30.79 -10.83 -1.36
C THR A 67 -30.88 -9.78 -0.26
N PHE A 68 -30.78 -8.50 -0.62
CA PHE A 68 -30.79 -7.40 0.34
C PHE A 68 -32.15 -7.23 1.04
N ALA A 69 -33.27 -7.26 0.29
CA ALA A 69 -34.60 -7.13 0.86
C ALA A 69 -34.93 -8.23 1.89
N ASN A 70 -34.60 -9.49 1.57
CA ASN A 70 -34.86 -10.61 2.47
C ASN A 70 -33.90 -10.62 3.67
N TYR A 71 -32.68 -10.08 3.52
CA TYR A 71 -31.81 -9.80 4.66
C TYR A 71 -32.42 -8.76 5.60
N LEU A 72 -32.85 -7.61 5.07
CA LEU A 72 -33.50 -6.56 5.87
C LEU A 72 -34.73 -7.12 6.60
N GLN A 73 -35.56 -7.89 5.91
CA GLN A 73 -36.73 -8.54 6.50
C GLN A 73 -36.34 -9.44 7.68
N SER A 74 -35.27 -10.24 7.53
CA SER A 74 -34.78 -11.11 8.60
C SER A 74 -34.30 -10.34 9.84
N THR A 75 -33.70 -9.17 9.64
CA THR A 75 -33.18 -8.33 10.73
C THR A 75 -34.26 -7.52 11.46
N LEU A 76 -35.35 -7.14 10.76
CA LEU A 76 -36.44 -6.35 11.34
C LEU A 76 -37.44 -7.20 12.14
N THR A 77 -37.54 -8.49 11.84
CA THR A 77 -38.31 -9.44 12.65
C THR A 77 -37.51 -9.84 13.91
N PHE A 78 -37.60 -9.01 14.96
CA PHE A 78 -36.92 -9.17 16.27
C PHE A 78 -37.33 -10.42 17.10
N SER A 79 -38.10 -11.35 16.54
CA SER A 79 -38.43 -12.62 17.18
C SER A 79 -37.75 -13.77 16.44
N GLU A 80 -37.24 -14.76 17.17
CA GLU A 80 -36.82 -16.10 16.68
C GLU A 80 -38.00 -16.87 16.09
N SER A 81 -38.68 -16.27 15.11
CA SER A 81 -39.82 -16.81 14.40
C SER A 81 -39.31 -17.55 13.17
N ALA A 82 -40.02 -18.61 12.77
CA ALA A 82 -39.69 -19.39 11.57
C ALA A 82 -39.55 -18.50 10.29
N THR A 83 -40.21 -17.34 10.27
CA THR A 83 -40.16 -16.32 9.22
C THR A 83 -38.81 -15.59 9.09
N SER A 84 -38.09 -15.32 10.19
CA SER A 84 -36.77 -14.68 10.12
C SER A 84 -35.72 -15.65 9.57
N SER A 85 -35.81 -16.93 9.96
CA SER A 85 -34.98 -18.02 9.43
C SER A 85 -35.21 -18.23 7.93
N GLU A 86 -36.46 -18.21 7.46
CA GLU A 86 -36.78 -18.45 6.05
C GLU A 86 -36.36 -17.30 5.14
N SER A 87 -36.52 -16.05 5.60
CA SER A 87 -36.06 -14.86 4.86
C SER A 87 -34.54 -14.89 4.67
N LEU A 88 -33.78 -15.23 5.72
CA LEU A 88 -32.32 -15.35 5.62
C LEU A 88 -31.89 -16.50 4.69
N LYS A 89 -32.58 -17.64 4.70
CA LYS A 89 -32.33 -18.73 3.74
C LYS A 89 -32.55 -18.27 2.30
N LYS A 90 -33.64 -17.54 2.05
CA LYS A 90 -33.95 -17.00 0.73
C LYS A 90 -32.89 -16.01 0.26
N ALA A 91 -32.40 -15.13 1.15
CA ALA A 91 -31.28 -14.25 0.83
C ALA A 91 -30.01 -15.03 0.43
N ARG A 92 -29.60 -16.02 1.25
CA ARG A 92 -28.44 -16.88 0.96
C ARG A 92 -28.58 -17.66 -0.36
N ARG A 93 -29.76 -18.20 -0.64
CA ARG A 93 -30.05 -18.93 -1.89
C ARG A 93 -29.98 -18.00 -3.10
N SER A 94 -30.45 -16.76 -2.97
CA SER A 94 -30.46 -15.76 -4.05
C SER A 94 -29.04 -15.37 -4.47
N ILE A 95 -28.17 -15.03 -3.51
CA ILE A 95 -26.79 -14.65 -3.83
C ILE A 95 -25.95 -15.83 -4.32
N ARG A 96 -26.19 -17.04 -3.80
CA ARG A 96 -25.52 -18.25 -4.29
C ARG A 96 -25.98 -18.66 -5.68
N LEU A 97 -27.27 -18.50 -5.99
CA LEU A 97 -27.75 -18.67 -7.36
C LEU A 97 -27.03 -17.69 -8.29
N LEU A 98 -26.93 -16.41 -7.93
CA LEU A 98 -26.19 -15.42 -8.72
C LEU A 98 -24.73 -15.83 -8.95
N LEU A 99 -24.03 -16.22 -7.89
CA LEU A 99 -22.65 -16.69 -7.98
C LEU A 99 -22.51 -17.92 -8.91
N ASN A 100 -23.41 -18.90 -8.78
CA ASN A 100 -23.40 -20.10 -9.63
C ASN A 100 -23.64 -19.74 -11.11
N ILE A 101 -24.56 -18.80 -11.40
CA ILE A 101 -24.82 -18.36 -12.79
C ILE A 101 -23.59 -17.67 -13.36
N ILE A 102 -22.94 -16.79 -12.59
CA ILE A 102 -21.68 -16.11 -12.99
C ILE A 102 -20.57 -17.13 -13.27
N GLN A 103 -20.47 -18.18 -12.46
CA GLN A 103 -19.47 -19.24 -12.67
C GLN A 103 -19.79 -20.12 -13.88
N ARG A 104 -21.08 -20.31 -14.19
CA ARG A 104 -21.55 -21.18 -15.29
C ARG A 104 -21.45 -20.52 -16.65
N SER A 105 -21.83 -19.24 -16.78
CA SER A 105 -21.84 -18.51 -18.05
C SER A 105 -20.87 -17.33 -18.02
N PRO A 106 -19.74 -17.40 -18.76
CA PRO A 106 -18.83 -16.26 -18.93
C PRO A 106 -19.51 -15.06 -19.60
N GLN A 107 -20.47 -15.32 -20.50
CA GLN A 107 -21.25 -14.25 -21.14
C GLN A 107 -22.08 -13.50 -20.09
N PHE A 108 -22.73 -14.22 -19.18
CA PHE A 108 -23.47 -13.64 -18.07
C PHE A 108 -22.56 -12.79 -17.18
N ALA A 109 -21.43 -13.36 -16.73
CA ALA A 109 -20.44 -12.67 -15.91
C ALA A 109 -19.98 -11.34 -16.53
N SER A 110 -19.88 -11.28 -17.87
CA SER A 110 -19.38 -10.12 -18.61
C SER A 110 -20.33 -8.91 -18.70
N LYS A 111 -21.57 -9.02 -18.21
CA LYS A 111 -22.64 -8.03 -18.43
C LYS A 111 -23.20 -7.41 -17.15
N MET A 112 -22.48 -7.51 -16.03
CA MET A 112 -22.89 -6.82 -14.81
C MET A 112 -22.72 -5.30 -14.96
N SER A 113 -23.80 -4.54 -14.75
CA SER A 113 -23.83 -3.09 -14.94
C SER A 113 -23.32 -2.31 -13.73
N SER A 114 -22.99 -1.03 -13.94
CA SER A 114 -22.55 -0.12 -12.87
C SER A 114 -23.59 0.08 -11.76
N GLU A 115 -24.87 -0.16 -12.05
CA GLU A 115 -25.96 -0.11 -11.07
C GLU A 115 -25.78 -1.14 -9.94
N ALA A 116 -25.01 -2.22 -10.18
CA ALA A 116 -24.82 -3.29 -9.19
C ALA A 116 -23.93 -2.85 -8.02
N VAL A 117 -23.10 -1.83 -8.23
CA VAL A 117 -22.08 -1.36 -7.29
C VAL A 117 -22.72 -0.98 -5.95
N GLU A 118 -23.84 -0.26 -5.97
CA GLU A 118 -24.51 0.20 -4.74
C GLU A 118 -25.02 -0.99 -3.90
N LEU A 119 -25.66 -1.98 -4.55
CA LEU A 119 -26.15 -3.17 -3.86
C LEU A 119 -25.01 -4.07 -3.37
N LEU A 120 -23.95 -4.24 -4.15
CA LEU A 120 -22.76 -5.01 -3.74
C LEU A 120 -22.04 -4.36 -2.55
N GLU A 121 -21.86 -3.04 -2.59
CA GLU A 121 -21.31 -2.27 -1.47
C GLU A 121 -22.17 -2.45 -0.21
N THR A 122 -23.48 -2.32 -0.35
CA THR A 122 -24.43 -2.46 0.75
C THR A 122 -24.44 -3.88 1.32
N LEU A 123 -24.39 -4.91 0.47
CA LEU A 123 -24.33 -6.31 0.91
C LEU A 123 -23.01 -6.63 1.61
N LEU A 124 -21.87 -6.15 1.10
CA LEU A 124 -20.58 -6.24 1.80
C LEU A 124 -20.65 -5.56 3.16
N ALA A 125 -21.40 -4.46 3.27
CA ALA A 125 -21.58 -3.74 4.52
C ALA A 125 -22.28 -4.53 5.62
N THR A 126 -23.11 -5.51 5.26
CA THR A 126 -23.82 -6.37 6.21
C THR A 126 -22.96 -7.44 6.86
N SER A 127 -21.74 -7.71 6.35
CA SER A 127 -20.85 -8.84 6.69
C SER A 127 -21.41 -10.26 6.49
N SER A 128 -22.73 -10.43 6.40
CA SER A 128 -23.41 -11.74 6.32
C SER A 128 -23.23 -12.47 4.98
N PHE A 129 -22.84 -11.73 3.95
CA PHE A 129 -22.66 -12.23 2.57
C PHE A 129 -21.30 -11.81 2.00
N TYR A 130 -20.34 -11.49 2.87
CA TYR A 130 -19.06 -10.91 2.46
C TYR A 130 -18.33 -11.80 1.45
N THR A 131 -18.18 -13.08 1.77
CA THR A 131 -17.51 -14.07 0.91
C THR A 131 -18.20 -14.24 -0.44
N GLU A 132 -19.53 -14.40 -0.49
CA GLU A 132 -20.24 -14.51 -1.76
C GLU A 132 -20.13 -13.24 -2.62
N CYS A 133 -20.22 -12.05 -2.02
CA CYS A 133 -20.02 -10.78 -2.74
C CYS A 133 -18.59 -10.65 -3.29
N LEU A 134 -17.58 -10.98 -2.48
CA LEU A 134 -16.19 -10.92 -2.90
C LEU A 134 -15.90 -11.90 -4.05
N LEU A 135 -16.46 -13.12 -4.00
CA LEU A 135 -16.33 -14.09 -5.09
C LEU A 135 -17.01 -13.60 -6.38
N ILE A 136 -18.18 -12.97 -6.28
CA ILE A 136 -18.85 -12.33 -7.42
C ILE A 136 -17.95 -11.26 -8.04
N LEU A 137 -17.35 -10.39 -7.21
CA LEU A 137 -16.45 -9.34 -7.67
C LEU A 137 -15.20 -9.92 -8.35
N VAL A 138 -14.55 -10.91 -7.76
CA VAL A 138 -13.39 -11.61 -8.35
C VAL A 138 -13.74 -12.22 -9.70
N LYS A 139 -14.89 -12.90 -9.81
CA LYS A 139 -15.29 -13.61 -11.04
C LYS A 139 -15.73 -12.68 -12.16
N THR A 140 -16.14 -11.45 -11.86
CA THR A 140 -16.61 -10.49 -12.86
C THR A 140 -15.59 -9.39 -13.19
N ALA A 141 -14.54 -9.25 -12.37
CA ALA A 141 -13.55 -8.16 -12.42
C ALA A 141 -12.98 -7.87 -13.82
N ASP A 142 -12.67 -8.91 -14.59
CA ASP A 142 -12.11 -8.77 -15.95
C ASP A 142 -12.99 -7.92 -16.87
N SER A 143 -14.31 -7.98 -16.68
CA SER A 143 -15.30 -7.29 -17.50
C SER A 143 -15.87 -6.03 -16.85
N THR A 144 -15.89 -5.99 -15.51
CA THR A 144 -16.58 -4.94 -14.75
C THR A 144 -15.66 -3.81 -14.32
N CYS A 145 -14.34 -3.98 -14.39
CA CYS A 145 -13.35 -2.99 -13.90
C CYS A 145 -13.62 -1.55 -14.41
N ILE A 146 -13.88 -1.37 -15.70
CA ILE A 146 -14.18 -0.05 -16.29
C ILE A 146 -15.66 0.32 -16.10
N GLU A 147 -16.57 -0.65 -16.20
CA GLU A 147 -18.01 -0.40 -16.07
C GLU A 147 -18.36 0.16 -14.68
N PHE A 148 -17.76 -0.41 -13.62
CA PHE A 148 -18.06 -0.03 -12.24
C PHE A 148 -17.60 1.39 -11.89
N GLN A 149 -16.55 1.90 -12.54
CA GLN A 149 -16.09 3.29 -12.35
C GLN A 149 -17.16 4.33 -12.71
N LYS A 150 -18.15 3.96 -13.54
CA LYS A 150 -19.28 4.86 -13.86
C LYS A 150 -20.19 5.10 -12.64
N SER A 151 -20.10 4.25 -11.62
CA SER A 151 -20.87 4.40 -10.38
C SER A 151 -20.14 5.34 -9.41
N PRO A 152 -20.83 6.36 -8.85
CA PRO A 152 -20.25 7.24 -7.83
C PRO A 152 -19.94 6.52 -6.51
N ARG A 153 -20.40 5.27 -6.35
CA ARG A 153 -20.18 4.44 -5.16
C ARG A 153 -19.00 3.48 -5.31
N TYR A 154 -18.29 3.52 -6.44
CA TYR A 154 -17.19 2.58 -6.70
C TYR A 154 -16.03 2.71 -5.72
N SER A 155 -15.60 3.93 -5.40
CA SER A 155 -14.56 4.15 -4.37
C SER A 155 -14.98 3.58 -3.01
N HIS A 156 -16.23 3.81 -2.58
CA HIS A 156 -16.79 3.26 -1.35
C HIS A 156 -16.83 1.72 -1.35
N LEU A 157 -17.14 1.10 -2.49
CA LEU A 157 -17.07 -0.35 -2.66
C LEU A 157 -15.65 -0.87 -2.40
N LEU A 158 -14.63 -0.23 -3.00
CA LEU A 158 -13.23 -0.60 -2.80
C LEU A 158 -12.79 -0.43 -1.33
N GLU A 159 -13.15 0.69 -0.70
CA GLU A 159 -12.89 0.91 0.73
C GLU A 159 -13.53 -0.18 1.60
N ARG A 160 -14.74 -0.61 1.26
CA ARG A 160 -15.43 -1.70 1.98
C ARG A 160 -14.71 -3.03 1.87
N ILE A 161 -14.14 -3.33 0.71
CA ILE A 161 -13.34 -4.54 0.49
C ILE A 161 -12.06 -4.46 1.31
N LEU A 162 -11.39 -3.31 1.34
CA LEU A 162 -10.14 -3.11 2.08
C LEU A 162 -10.32 -3.17 3.60
N ASN A 163 -11.48 -2.77 4.13
CA ASN A 163 -11.73 -2.83 5.57
C ASN A 163 -11.62 -4.24 6.18
N SER A 164 -11.76 -5.31 5.39
CA SER A 164 -11.56 -6.68 5.87
C SER A 164 -10.14 -7.21 5.62
N TYR A 165 -9.33 -6.53 4.80
CA TYR A 165 -8.00 -6.96 4.40
C TYR A 165 -7.06 -7.10 5.61
N SER A 166 -7.14 -6.17 6.55
CA SER A 166 -6.34 -6.17 7.78
C SER A 166 -6.91 -7.08 8.89
N THR A 167 -8.17 -7.52 8.79
CA THR A 167 -8.88 -8.18 9.89
C THR A 167 -9.20 -9.66 9.65
N ASN A 168 -9.32 -10.11 8.40
CA ASN A 168 -9.74 -11.48 8.09
C ASN A 168 -8.77 -12.20 7.13
N SER A 169 -7.95 -13.11 7.66
CA SER A 169 -6.94 -13.83 6.89
C SER A 169 -7.50 -14.76 5.80
N GLU A 170 -8.76 -15.20 5.93
CA GLU A 170 -9.37 -16.15 4.97
C GLU A 170 -9.68 -15.49 3.62
N ASP A 171 -10.07 -14.21 3.63
CA ASP A 171 -10.50 -13.48 2.43
C ASP A 171 -9.34 -12.78 1.69
N VAL A 172 -8.17 -12.64 2.33
CA VAL A 172 -7.00 -11.92 1.80
C VAL A 172 -6.63 -12.41 0.39
N THR A 173 -6.66 -13.70 0.14
CA THR A 173 -6.33 -14.25 -1.19
C THR A 173 -7.31 -13.79 -2.27
N SER A 174 -8.60 -13.73 -1.96
CA SER A 174 -9.62 -13.26 -2.89
C SER A 174 -9.53 -11.75 -3.11
N ILE A 175 -9.23 -10.97 -2.07
CA ILE A 175 -8.96 -9.52 -2.18
C ILE A 175 -7.78 -9.27 -3.10
N LEU A 176 -6.65 -9.95 -2.86
CA LEU A 176 -5.45 -9.82 -3.69
C LEU A 176 -5.72 -10.23 -5.14
N ALA A 177 -6.51 -11.28 -5.37
CA ALA A 177 -6.92 -11.69 -6.72
C ALA A 177 -7.79 -10.61 -7.41
N TYR A 178 -8.72 -10.00 -6.68
CA TYR A 178 -9.56 -8.93 -7.21
C TYR A 178 -8.72 -7.71 -7.61
N PHE A 179 -7.91 -7.19 -6.69
CA PHE A 179 -7.05 -6.02 -6.94
C PHE A 179 -5.98 -6.29 -7.99
N SER A 180 -5.48 -7.52 -8.09
CA SER A 180 -4.59 -7.96 -9.18
C SER A 180 -5.24 -7.73 -10.54
N THR A 181 -6.49 -8.18 -10.71
CA THR A 181 -7.21 -8.00 -11.97
C THR A 181 -7.43 -6.52 -12.27
N LEU A 182 -7.76 -5.71 -11.27
CA LEU A 182 -7.92 -4.25 -11.45
C LEU A 182 -6.61 -3.59 -11.88
N LEU A 183 -5.49 -3.90 -11.23
CA LEU A 183 -4.17 -3.36 -11.55
C LEU A 183 -3.69 -3.75 -12.97
N GLU A 184 -4.15 -4.89 -13.49
CA GLU A 184 -3.85 -5.35 -14.85
C GLU A 184 -4.75 -4.69 -15.91
N LYS A 185 -6.07 -4.65 -15.67
CA LYS A 185 -7.06 -4.27 -16.68
C LYS A 185 -7.41 -2.79 -16.68
N ASP A 186 -7.38 -2.15 -15.52
CA ASP A 186 -7.68 -0.72 -15.37
C ASP A 186 -6.38 0.09 -15.33
N TYR A 187 -6.11 0.76 -16.45
CA TYR A 187 -4.86 1.50 -16.66
C TYR A 187 -4.76 2.75 -15.78
N GLY A 188 -5.88 3.25 -15.26
CA GLY A 188 -5.95 4.43 -14.40
C GLY A 188 -6.16 4.11 -12.93
N PHE A 189 -6.21 2.83 -12.55
CA PHE A 189 -6.70 2.37 -11.25
C PHE A 189 -6.10 3.13 -10.06
N LEU A 190 -4.77 3.14 -9.94
CA LEU A 190 -4.11 3.80 -8.81
C LEU A 190 -4.33 5.32 -8.80
N SER A 191 -4.38 5.94 -9.98
CA SER A 191 -4.66 7.37 -10.10
C SER A 191 -6.09 7.69 -9.68
N SER A 192 -7.07 6.85 -10.05
CA SER A 192 -8.46 7.00 -9.66
C SER A 192 -8.63 6.79 -8.14
N CYS A 193 -8.04 5.74 -7.58
CA CYS A 193 -8.02 5.51 -6.14
C CYS A 193 -7.42 6.70 -5.38
N TYR A 194 -6.28 7.22 -5.84
CA TYR A 194 -5.68 8.42 -5.25
C TYR A 194 -6.59 9.65 -5.34
N ALA A 195 -7.34 9.81 -6.43
CA ALA A 195 -8.23 10.95 -6.66
C ALA A 195 -9.56 10.86 -5.89
N GLU A 196 -10.05 9.67 -5.56
CA GLU A 196 -11.41 9.45 -5.04
C GLU A 196 -11.47 8.91 -3.61
N MET A 197 -10.41 8.28 -3.11
CA MET A 197 -10.39 7.66 -1.77
C MET A 197 -9.73 8.55 -0.71
N SER A 198 -10.00 8.25 0.56
CA SER A 198 -9.29 8.85 1.70
C SER A 198 -7.80 8.49 1.70
N ALA A 199 -7.00 9.29 2.43
CA ALA A 199 -5.56 9.04 2.56
C ALA A 199 -5.26 7.66 3.21
N ASP A 200 -6.10 7.24 4.15
CA ASP A 200 -5.99 5.94 4.82
C ASP A 200 -6.29 4.78 3.88
N ALA A 201 -7.44 4.83 3.21
CA ALA A 201 -7.81 3.74 2.30
C ALA A 201 -6.86 3.65 1.10
N PHE A 202 -6.31 4.78 0.64
CA PHE A 202 -5.28 4.76 -0.39
C PHE A 202 -3.96 4.11 0.09
N CYS A 203 -3.57 4.26 1.36
CA CYS A 203 -2.45 3.52 1.92
C CYS A 203 -2.70 2.00 1.88
N GLU A 204 -3.91 1.55 2.20
CA GLU A 204 -4.28 0.13 2.11
C GLU A 204 -4.20 -0.40 0.67
N VAL A 205 -4.61 0.41 -0.34
CA VAL A 205 -4.42 0.06 -1.75
C VAL A 205 -2.94 -0.12 -2.10
N LEU A 206 -2.07 0.78 -1.61
CA LEU A 206 -0.63 0.67 -1.82
C LEU A 206 -0.04 -0.56 -1.12
N ASP A 207 -0.50 -0.92 0.08
CA ASP A 207 -0.06 -2.15 0.75
C ASP A 207 -0.49 -3.41 -0.03
N VAL A 208 -1.71 -3.43 -0.56
CA VAL A 208 -2.16 -4.50 -1.46
C VAL A 208 -1.24 -4.63 -2.67
N VAL A 209 -0.85 -3.51 -3.30
CA VAL A 209 0.11 -3.52 -4.43
C VAL A 209 1.46 -4.08 -4.01
N ARG A 210 1.97 -3.65 -2.85
CA ARG A 210 3.22 -4.15 -2.26
C ARG A 210 3.18 -5.66 -2.05
N VAL A 211 2.12 -6.19 -1.44
CA VAL A 211 1.96 -7.63 -1.18
C VAL A 211 1.84 -8.42 -2.49
N ILE A 212 1.14 -7.90 -3.49
CA ILE A 212 1.06 -8.53 -4.82
C ILE A 212 2.47 -8.63 -5.43
N LEU A 213 3.25 -7.55 -5.41
CA LEU A 213 4.62 -7.55 -5.92
C LEU A 213 5.54 -8.52 -5.17
N GLU A 214 5.47 -8.53 -3.83
CA GLU A 214 6.27 -9.42 -2.98
C GLU A 214 5.97 -10.91 -3.22
N ARG A 215 4.69 -11.28 -3.44
CA ARG A 215 4.32 -12.67 -3.77
C ARG A 215 4.86 -13.09 -5.14
N ASN A 216 4.85 -12.17 -6.11
CA ASN A 216 5.34 -12.45 -7.45
C ASN A 216 6.86 -12.61 -7.51
N SER A 217 7.62 -11.88 -6.68
CA SER A 217 9.09 -12.00 -6.65
C SER A 217 9.55 -13.35 -6.08
N LYS A 218 8.74 -13.99 -5.22
CA LYS A 218 9.05 -15.29 -4.58
C LYS A 218 8.60 -16.51 -5.40
N ASN A 219 7.52 -16.42 -6.18
CA ASN A 219 6.98 -17.54 -6.96
C ASN A 219 7.45 -17.49 -8.41
N SER A 220 8.57 -18.14 -8.73
CA SER A 220 9.20 -18.11 -10.05
C SER A 220 8.46 -18.89 -11.16
N GLU A 221 7.44 -19.70 -10.85
CA GLU A 221 6.81 -20.63 -11.80
C GLU A 221 5.33 -20.34 -12.14
N GLU A 222 4.65 -19.43 -11.43
CA GLU A 222 3.26 -19.08 -11.74
C GLU A 222 3.19 -17.91 -12.73
N LYS A 223 2.11 -17.85 -13.54
CA LYS A 223 1.84 -16.76 -14.50
C LYS A 223 2.20 -15.41 -13.85
N LYS A 224 3.25 -14.77 -14.36
CA LYS A 224 3.67 -13.43 -13.90
C LYS A 224 2.46 -12.52 -13.95
N LEU A 225 1.96 -12.15 -12.78
CA LEU A 225 0.87 -11.22 -12.60
C LEU A 225 1.33 -9.85 -13.15
N LYS A 226 0.55 -9.29 -14.08
CA LYS A 226 0.96 -8.10 -14.85
C LYS A 226 0.27 -6.86 -14.30
N ILE A 227 0.99 -6.04 -13.55
CA ILE A 227 0.52 -4.68 -13.26
C ILE A 227 0.70 -3.84 -14.52
N HIS A 228 -0.33 -3.10 -14.93
CA HIS A 228 -0.25 -2.22 -16.09
C HIS A 228 0.77 -1.09 -15.87
N SER A 229 1.52 -0.72 -16.92
CA SER A 229 2.63 0.24 -16.83
C SER A 229 2.21 1.64 -16.35
N ASN A 230 0.99 2.07 -16.65
CA ASN A 230 0.46 3.35 -16.17
C ASN A 230 0.29 3.38 -14.64
N ASN A 231 -0.11 2.26 -14.02
CA ASN A 231 -0.20 2.15 -12.55
C ASN A 231 1.20 2.25 -11.93
N LEU A 232 2.19 1.61 -12.54
CA LEU A 232 3.60 1.69 -12.10
C LEU A 232 4.17 3.11 -12.26
N LEU A 233 3.89 3.76 -13.38
CA LEU A 233 4.28 5.15 -13.63
C LEU A 233 3.62 6.11 -12.63
N PHE A 234 2.38 5.85 -12.24
CA PHE A 234 1.69 6.63 -11.22
C PHE A 234 2.45 6.57 -9.87
N VAL A 235 2.95 5.40 -9.45
CA VAL A 235 3.74 5.26 -8.22
C VAL A 235 5.01 6.14 -8.27
N LEU A 236 5.70 6.17 -9.41
CA LEU A 236 6.87 7.03 -9.60
C LEU A 236 6.51 8.51 -9.57
N ASN A 237 5.45 8.90 -10.27
CA ASN A 237 4.98 10.27 -10.29
C ASN A 237 4.53 10.72 -8.89
N LEU A 238 3.95 9.83 -8.08
CA LEU A 238 3.57 10.13 -6.70
C LEU A 238 4.81 10.34 -5.82
N LEU A 239 5.85 9.51 -5.97
CA LEU A 239 7.13 9.69 -5.27
C LEU A 239 7.77 11.03 -5.64
N GLU A 240 7.81 11.35 -6.93
CA GLU A 240 8.32 12.63 -7.44
C GLU A 240 7.49 13.80 -6.92
N LEU A 241 6.17 13.69 -6.92
CA LEU A 241 5.28 14.75 -6.41
C LEU A 241 5.54 15.04 -4.93
N ILE A 242 5.68 13.99 -4.10
CA ILE A 242 5.95 14.16 -2.66
C ILE A 242 7.32 14.81 -2.41
N THR A 243 8.33 14.50 -3.23
CA THR A 243 9.72 14.98 -3.03
C THR A 243 9.99 16.34 -3.68
N VAL A 244 9.48 16.57 -4.88
CA VAL A 244 9.76 17.76 -5.70
C VAL A 244 8.80 18.91 -5.40
N ASP A 245 7.51 18.62 -5.18
CA ASP A 245 6.48 19.64 -4.92
C ASP A 245 5.52 19.19 -3.81
N TYR A 246 6.05 19.16 -2.58
CA TYR A 246 5.30 18.75 -1.40
C TYR A 246 4.10 19.66 -1.12
N GLY A 247 4.18 20.93 -1.48
CA GLY A 247 3.06 21.87 -1.39
C GLY A 247 1.89 21.46 -2.28
N ALA A 248 2.15 21.14 -3.56
CA ALA A 248 1.13 20.64 -4.47
C ALA A 248 0.59 19.28 -4.04
N PHE A 249 1.45 18.36 -3.56
CA PHE A 249 1.03 17.08 -3.00
C PHE A 249 -0.04 17.25 -1.91
N LEU A 250 0.23 18.14 -0.95
CA LEU A 250 -0.68 18.43 0.15
C LEU A 250 -1.99 19.10 -0.35
N ALA A 251 -1.88 20.02 -1.30
CA ALA A 251 -3.00 20.82 -1.78
C ALA A 251 -3.90 20.12 -2.82
N ALA A 252 -3.47 18.99 -3.41
CA ALA A 252 -4.13 18.37 -4.57
C ALA A 252 -5.63 18.03 -4.39
N LYS A 253 -6.11 17.85 -3.14
CA LYS A 253 -7.54 17.61 -2.83
C LYS A 253 -8.22 18.69 -1.99
N SER A 254 -7.50 19.75 -1.62
CA SER A 254 -7.95 20.75 -0.65
C SER A 254 -9.29 21.43 -1.02
N VAL A 255 -9.55 21.61 -2.33
CA VAL A 255 -10.78 22.25 -2.83
C VAL A 255 -12.02 21.37 -2.64
N LYS A 256 -11.88 20.05 -2.77
CA LYS A 256 -13.00 19.09 -2.65
C LYS A 256 -13.16 18.60 -1.20
N GLU A 257 -12.06 18.47 -0.48
CA GLU A 257 -11.99 17.91 0.87
C GLU A 257 -11.09 18.82 1.73
N PRO A 258 -11.64 19.81 2.45
CA PRO A 258 -10.84 20.79 3.18
C PRO A 258 -9.92 20.17 4.26
N LYS A 259 -10.29 19.00 4.79
CA LYS A 259 -9.50 18.25 5.78
C LYS A 259 -8.40 17.39 5.17
N SER A 260 -8.38 17.21 3.85
CA SER A 260 -7.46 16.30 3.17
C SER A 260 -5.99 16.69 3.33
N VAL A 261 -5.71 17.98 3.52
CA VAL A 261 -4.33 18.50 3.65
C VAL A 261 -3.66 17.91 4.90
N GLU A 262 -4.34 17.96 6.04
CA GLU A 262 -3.78 17.49 7.31
C GLU A 262 -3.77 15.96 7.39
N GLU A 263 -4.81 15.30 6.85
CA GLU A 263 -4.84 13.85 6.70
C GLU A 263 -3.69 13.35 5.80
N ARG A 264 -3.39 14.05 4.69
CA ARG A 264 -2.24 13.70 3.85
C ARG A 264 -0.92 13.97 4.53
N ARG A 265 -0.79 15.08 5.27
CA ARG A 265 0.41 15.39 6.06
C ARG A 265 0.70 14.26 7.05
N THR A 266 -0.29 13.86 7.83
CA THR A 266 -0.16 12.77 8.82
C THR A 266 0.15 11.41 8.18
N LYS A 267 -0.39 11.13 6.99
CA LYS A 267 -0.13 9.87 6.26
C LYS A 267 1.07 9.90 5.33
N THR A 268 1.77 11.04 5.20
CA THR A 268 2.89 11.22 4.26
C THR A 268 3.98 10.15 4.44
N VAL A 269 4.42 9.90 5.68
CA VAL A 269 5.46 8.89 5.96
C VAL A 269 4.99 7.47 5.60
N GLY A 270 3.73 7.14 5.90
CA GLY A 270 3.15 5.84 5.53
C GLY A 270 3.08 5.65 4.02
N MET A 271 2.62 6.66 3.29
CA MET A 271 2.59 6.64 1.82
C MET A 271 3.98 6.52 1.22
N LEU A 272 4.95 7.32 1.71
CA LEU A 272 6.34 7.23 1.25
C LEU A 272 6.93 5.84 1.49
N ASN A 273 6.66 5.24 2.65
CA ASN A 273 7.17 3.91 2.98
C ASN A 273 6.73 2.88 1.95
N LEU A 274 5.42 2.84 1.66
CA LEU A 274 4.84 1.92 0.69
C LEU A 274 5.32 2.21 -0.74
N VAL A 275 5.34 3.48 -1.14
CA VAL A 275 5.77 3.88 -2.50
C VAL A 275 7.24 3.53 -2.74
N VAL A 276 8.13 3.83 -1.79
CA VAL A 276 9.56 3.50 -1.90
C VAL A 276 9.78 1.99 -1.93
N GLU A 277 9.04 1.22 -1.11
CA GLU A 277 9.12 -0.24 -1.12
C GLU A 277 8.64 -0.82 -2.46
N ILE A 278 7.51 -0.34 -2.99
CA ILE A 278 7.01 -0.74 -4.32
C ILE A 278 8.07 -0.47 -5.39
N VAL A 279 8.70 0.71 -5.40
CA VAL A 279 9.77 1.03 -6.35
C VAL A 279 10.95 0.07 -6.20
N GLY A 280 11.34 -0.27 -4.98
CA GLY A 280 12.38 -1.26 -4.69
C GLY A 280 12.05 -2.66 -5.20
N GLU A 281 10.81 -3.11 -5.03
CA GLU A 281 10.34 -4.42 -5.51
C GLU A 281 10.19 -4.46 -7.04
N MET A 282 9.75 -3.37 -7.67
CA MET A 282 9.68 -3.26 -9.14
C MET A 282 11.04 -3.49 -9.81
N CYS A 283 12.14 -3.13 -9.14
CA CYS A 283 13.49 -3.36 -9.64
C CYS A 283 13.82 -4.85 -9.82
N THR A 284 13.21 -5.73 -9.01
CA THR A 284 13.43 -7.17 -9.07
C THR A 284 12.69 -7.84 -10.25
N ASN A 285 11.77 -7.12 -10.89
CA ASN A 285 11.00 -7.62 -12.03
C ASN A 285 11.50 -7.04 -13.36
N ILE A 286 12.18 -7.88 -14.15
CA ILE A 286 12.83 -7.53 -15.43
C ILE A 286 11.92 -6.74 -16.39
N GLU A 287 10.62 -7.07 -16.44
CA GLU A 287 9.67 -6.39 -17.32
C GLU A 287 9.42 -4.93 -16.88
N MET A 288 9.40 -4.70 -15.56
CA MET A 288 9.17 -3.38 -14.95
C MET A 288 10.46 -2.54 -14.87
N THR A 289 11.63 -3.17 -14.74
CA THR A 289 12.95 -2.52 -14.68
C THR A 289 13.23 -1.62 -15.89
N SER A 290 12.74 -1.98 -17.08
CA SER A 290 12.95 -1.20 -18.30
C SER A 290 12.33 0.21 -18.26
N TYR A 291 11.27 0.41 -17.46
CA TYR A 291 10.63 1.71 -17.25
C TYR A 291 11.38 2.55 -16.21
N LEU A 292 11.95 1.90 -15.19
CA LEU A 292 12.72 2.55 -14.13
C LEU A 292 14.06 3.11 -14.63
N ASN A 293 14.76 2.36 -15.48
CA ASN A 293 16.09 2.73 -15.94
C ASN A 293 16.11 3.88 -16.97
N LYS A 294 14.98 4.18 -17.64
CA LYS A 294 14.89 5.29 -18.61
C LYS A 294 14.74 6.66 -17.97
N LYS A 295 14.47 6.71 -16.67
CA LYS A 295 14.32 7.96 -15.92
C LYS A 295 15.11 7.85 -14.62
N ALA A 296 16.27 8.49 -14.56
CA ALA A 296 17.05 8.68 -13.34
C ALA A 296 16.30 9.44 -12.22
N THR A 297 15.02 9.74 -12.40
CA THR A 297 14.15 10.43 -11.45
C THR A 297 13.81 9.55 -10.25
N ALA A 298 13.62 8.23 -10.44
CA ALA A 298 13.30 7.31 -9.36
C ALA A 298 14.40 7.27 -8.29
N ILE A 299 15.65 7.06 -8.71
CA ILE A 299 16.81 7.04 -7.80
C ILE A 299 17.00 8.39 -7.11
N ASN A 300 16.85 9.49 -7.85
CA ASN A 300 16.94 10.84 -7.30
C ASN A 300 15.91 11.09 -6.20
N ALA A 301 14.66 10.69 -6.42
CA ALA A 301 13.59 10.86 -5.45
C ALA A 301 13.80 9.97 -4.21
N VAL A 302 14.23 8.71 -4.38
CA VAL A 302 14.55 7.84 -3.22
C VAL A 302 15.72 8.39 -2.40
N VAL A 303 16.77 8.93 -3.06
CA VAL A 303 17.87 9.60 -2.35
C VAL A 303 17.38 10.85 -1.62
N ASP A 304 16.52 11.67 -2.23
CA ASP A 304 15.94 12.84 -1.57
C ASP A 304 15.10 12.45 -0.34
N VAL A 305 14.36 11.33 -0.38
CA VAL A 305 13.66 10.80 0.80
C VAL A 305 14.64 10.39 1.89
N LEU A 306 15.74 9.68 1.54
CA LEU A 306 16.77 9.30 2.51
C LEU A 306 17.43 10.54 3.14
N ASP A 307 17.80 11.54 2.34
CA ASP A 307 18.36 12.81 2.81
C ASP A 307 17.40 13.53 3.76
N THR A 308 16.11 13.52 3.42
CA THR A 308 15.06 14.12 4.25
C THR A 308 14.98 13.45 5.63
N ILE A 309 15.08 12.12 5.69
CA ILE A 309 15.09 11.36 6.95
C ILE A 309 16.34 11.70 7.76
N LEU A 310 17.53 11.66 7.14
CA LEU A 310 18.79 11.96 7.82
C LEU A 310 18.85 13.39 8.35
N HIS A 311 18.29 14.35 7.61
CA HIS A 311 18.16 15.72 8.08
C HIS A 311 17.18 15.82 9.25
N ALA A 312 16.03 15.13 9.19
CA ALA A 312 15.09 15.08 10.30
C ALA A 312 15.70 14.42 11.57
N GLU A 313 16.54 13.39 11.42
CA GLU A 313 17.31 12.81 12.53
C GLU A 313 18.26 13.84 13.17
N SER A 314 18.89 14.71 12.35
CA SER A 314 19.72 15.82 12.83
C SER A 314 18.90 16.87 13.59
N LEU A 315 17.74 17.28 13.06
CA LEU A 315 16.81 18.18 13.76
C LEU A 315 16.31 17.58 15.07
N PHE A 316 16.03 16.27 15.09
CA PHE A 316 15.63 15.55 16.29
C PHE A 316 16.75 15.49 17.33
N ALA A 317 17.99 15.27 16.90
CA ALA A 317 19.15 15.33 17.80
C ALA A 317 19.33 16.72 18.43
N ASP A 318 19.18 17.80 17.64
CA ASP A 318 19.22 19.18 18.14
C ASP A 318 18.08 19.44 19.15
N PHE A 319 16.87 19.00 18.83
CA PHE A 319 15.70 19.10 19.71
C PHE A 319 15.92 18.36 21.05
N ARG A 320 16.44 17.14 21.00
CA ARG A 320 16.79 16.34 22.19
C ARG A 320 17.88 17.00 23.03
N ALA A 321 18.92 17.53 22.39
CA ALA A 321 20.01 18.23 23.08
C ALA A 321 19.51 19.48 23.83
N ALA A 322 18.48 20.16 23.31
CA ALA A 322 17.83 21.28 23.97
C ALA A 322 16.89 20.87 25.12
N GLN A 323 16.41 19.62 25.14
CA GLN A 323 15.47 19.08 26.15
C GLN A 323 15.96 17.75 26.78
N PRO A 324 17.13 17.76 27.44
CA PRO A 324 17.80 16.54 27.90
C PRO A 324 17.06 15.77 29.01
N GLU A 325 16.12 16.41 29.70
CA GLU A 325 15.37 15.84 30.83
C GLU A 325 13.99 15.32 30.41
N ASN A 326 13.43 15.85 29.32
CA ASN A 326 12.09 15.51 28.85
C ASN A 326 12.17 14.40 27.81
N TRP A 327 12.36 13.17 28.26
CA TRP A 327 12.16 12.02 27.37
C TRP A 327 10.68 11.94 26.99
N PRO A 328 10.37 11.57 25.74
CA PRO A 328 8.99 11.40 25.36
C PRO A 328 8.32 10.30 26.20
N GLU A 329 7.08 10.53 26.60
CA GLU A 329 6.28 9.54 27.28
C GLU A 329 5.81 8.49 26.27
N VAL A 330 6.26 7.23 26.44
CA VAL A 330 5.72 6.11 25.67
C VAL A 330 4.53 5.55 26.44
N PRO A 331 3.36 5.39 25.81
CA PRO A 331 2.17 4.83 26.46
C PRO A 331 2.46 3.51 27.19
N ASP A 332 1.87 3.36 28.38
CA ASP A 332 1.96 2.13 29.17
C ASP A 332 0.92 1.11 28.74
N ASP A 333 1.05 0.63 27.51
CA ASP A 333 0.22 -0.43 26.95
C ASP A 333 0.97 -1.78 26.89
N ASN A 334 0.21 -2.88 26.82
CA ASN A 334 0.75 -4.24 26.68
C ASN A 334 1.24 -4.55 25.25
N ASN A 335 1.46 -3.53 24.42
CA ASN A 335 1.90 -3.72 23.04
C ASN A 335 3.41 -4.03 23.00
N PRO A 336 3.83 -5.14 22.37
CA PRO A 336 5.24 -5.53 22.28
C PRO A 336 6.15 -4.45 21.65
N ARG A 337 5.62 -3.66 20.71
CA ARG A 337 6.39 -2.57 20.08
C ARG A 337 6.68 -1.43 21.05
N SER A 338 5.71 -1.06 21.89
CA SER A 338 5.87 -0.04 22.93
C SER A 338 6.84 -0.48 24.02
N GLN A 339 6.84 -1.76 24.37
CA GLN A 339 7.83 -2.34 25.29
C GLN A 339 9.24 -2.23 24.71
N THR A 340 9.43 -2.66 23.46
CA THR A 340 10.74 -2.58 22.77
C THR A 340 11.24 -1.13 22.69
N LEU A 341 10.35 -0.17 22.39
CA LEU A 341 10.71 1.24 22.29
C LEU A 341 11.13 1.81 23.66
N ARG A 342 10.42 1.47 24.74
CA ARG A 342 10.76 1.86 26.12
C ARG A 342 12.13 1.33 26.53
N GLU A 343 12.43 0.08 26.23
CA GLU A 343 13.74 -0.51 26.52
C GLU A 343 14.87 0.24 25.81
N LYS A 344 14.70 0.57 24.53
CA LYS A 344 15.69 1.31 23.74
C LYS A 344 15.87 2.76 24.21
N ILE A 345 14.78 3.42 24.62
CA ILE A 345 14.85 4.76 25.21
C ILE A 345 15.61 4.73 26.54
N GLU A 346 15.36 3.73 27.40
CA GLU A 346 16.06 3.58 28.67
C GLU A 346 17.54 3.23 28.48
N GLU A 347 17.89 2.40 27.49
CA GLU A 347 19.28 2.13 27.12
C GLU A 347 20.02 3.43 26.75
N GLU A 348 19.39 4.26 25.91
CA GLU A 348 19.99 5.52 25.49
C GLU A 348 20.08 6.53 26.64
N ARG A 349 19.07 6.61 27.51
CA ARG A 349 19.12 7.44 28.72
C ARG A 349 20.33 7.09 29.59
N ARG A 350 20.58 5.79 29.80
CA ARG A 350 21.76 5.32 30.56
C ARG A 350 23.07 5.65 29.84
N TYR A 351 23.10 5.56 28.52
CA TYR A 351 24.25 5.95 27.73
C TYR A 351 24.54 7.46 27.89
N GLU A 352 23.54 8.32 27.75
CA GLU A 352 23.67 9.77 27.94
C GLU A 352 24.14 10.12 29.36
N GLU A 353 23.55 9.51 30.39
CA GLU A 353 23.99 9.70 31.78
C GLU A 353 25.46 9.30 31.98
N THR A 354 25.88 8.19 31.37
CA THR A 354 27.27 7.73 31.42
C THR A 354 28.20 8.72 30.71
N GLN A 355 27.80 9.28 29.56
CA GLN A 355 28.55 10.31 28.84
C GLN A 355 28.64 11.63 29.62
N ARG A 356 27.60 11.99 30.39
CA ARG A 356 27.63 13.15 31.29
C ARG A 356 28.57 12.94 32.47
N ARG A 357 28.64 11.71 33.00
CA ARG A 357 29.52 11.34 34.13
C ARG A 357 30.99 11.20 33.73
N TYR A 358 31.28 10.76 32.52
CA TYR A 358 32.64 10.48 32.03
C TYR A 358 32.94 11.25 30.74
N THR A 359 33.48 12.46 30.87
CA THR A 359 33.73 13.40 29.76
C THR A 359 34.86 13.00 28.83
N ASP A 360 35.70 12.05 29.26
CA ASP A 360 36.83 11.47 28.53
C ASP A 360 36.42 10.36 27.56
N ARG A 361 35.17 9.88 27.62
CA ARG A 361 34.68 8.84 26.72
C ARG A 361 34.41 9.39 25.32
N PRO A 362 34.71 8.60 24.26
CA PRO A 362 34.32 8.95 22.90
C PRO A 362 32.80 9.15 22.81
N LYS A 363 32.39 10.33 22.33
CA LYS A 363 30.99 10.66 22.04
C LYS A 363 30.64 10.19 20.63
N GLN A 364 29.41 9.73 20.46
CA GLN A 364 28.88 9.57 19.11
C GLN A 364 28.79 10.95 18.44
N PRO A 365 29.29 11.11 17.21
CA PRO A 365 29.16 12.37 16.47
C PRO A 365 27.68 12.61 16.14
N PRO A 366 27.18 13.85 16.29
CA PRO A 366 25.79 14.17 15.99
C PRO A 366 25.48 13.96 14.50
N PRO A 367 24.24 13.60 14.14
CA PRO A 367 23.83 13.57 12.73
C PRO A 367 24.04 14.93 12.08
N SER A 368 24.64 14.94 10.89
CA SER A 368 24.94 16.17 10.16
C SER A 368 23.72 16.66 9.39
N LYS A 369 23.53 17.99 9.34
CA LYS A 369 22.53 18.61 8.47
C LYS A 369 22.95 18.48 7.02
N ILE A 370 21.96 18.38 6.13
CA ILE A 370 22.16 18.24 4.69
C ILE A 370 21.75 19.58 4.07
N GLN A 371 22.74 20.32 3.56
CA GLN A 371 22.58 21.67 3.03
C GLN A 371 21.54 21.76 1.90
N ARG A 372 21.42 20.69 1.09
CA ARG A 372 20.40 20.58 0.04
C ARG A 372 18.97 20.67 0.59
N ILE A 373 18.72 20.04 1.74
CA ILE A 373 17.40 20.05 2.39
C ILE A 373 17.07 21.46 2.89
N GLU A 374 18.06 22.18 3.44
CA GLU A 374 17.87 23.55 3.93
C GLU A 374 17.60 24.58 2.81
N THR A 375 18.04 24.28 1.59
CA THR A 375 17.91 25.19 0.43
C THR A 375 16.69 24.90 -0.45
N SER A 376 16.06 23.72 -0.31
CA SER A 376 14.85 23.34 -1.03
C SER A 376 13.63 23.47 -0.14
N GLU A 377 12.70 24.36 -0.49
CA GLU A 377 11.46 24.57 0.28
C GLU A 377 10.65 23.27 0.45
N SER A 378 10.45 22.52 -0.64
CA SER A 378 9.71 21.25 -0.63
C SER A 378 10.35 20.22 0.30
N LEU A 379 11.67 20.00 0.15
CA LEU A 379 12.39 19.02 0.97
C LEU A 379 12.48 19.46 2.43
N HIS A 380 12.62 20.77 2.68
CA HIS A 380 12.59 21.31 4.03
C HIS A 380 11.24 21.02 4.71
N GLN A 381 10.12 21.33 4.05
CA GLN A 381 8.78 21.05 4.58
C GLN A 381 8.54 19.55 4.81
N LEU A 382 9.01 18.70 3.88
CA LEU A 382 8.94 17.25 4.06
C LEU A 382 9.78 16.81 5.26
N SER A 383 10.99 17.35 5.44
CA SER A 383 11.87 17.05 6.58
C SER A 383 11.26 17.47 7.90
N THR A 384 10.55 18.60 7.95
CA THR A 384 9.79 19.06 9.11
C THR A 384 8.66 18.08 9.42
N THR A 385 7.99 17.54 8.40
CA THR A 385 6.94 16.53 8.58
C THR A 385 7.49 15.23 9.15
N VAL A 386 8.64 14.74 8.65
CA VAL A 386 9.33 13.57 9.21
C VAL A 386 9.82 13.84 10.64
N PHE A 387 10.36 15.03 10.91
CA PHE A 387 10.76 15.46 12.24
C PHE A 387 9.58 15.44 13.22
N HIS A 388 8.41 15.97 12.82
CA HIS A 388 7.22 15.91 13.67
C HIS A 388 6.77 14.48 13.99
N GLN A 389 6.95 13.53 13.07
CA GLN A 389 6.68 12.11 13.32
C GLN A 389 7.65 11.49 14.33
N TYR A 390 8.90 11.97 14.40
CA TYR A 390 9.81 11.60 15.49
C TYR A 390 9.39 12.21 16.84
N CYS A 391 8.81 13.41 16.85
CA CYS A 391 8.36 14.09 18.07
C CYS A 391 7.01 13.59 18.60
N GLN A 392 6.09 13.18 17.73
CA GLN A 392 4.76 12.70 18.11
C GLN A 392 4.81 11.22 18.50
N LEU A 393 5.11 10.96 19.77
CA LEU A 393 5.23 9.61 20.32
C LEU A 393 3.90 8.98 20.78
N ASP A 394 2.82 9.77 20.79
CA ASP A 394 1.45 9.30 21.02
C ASP A 394 0.93 8.43 19.87
N ASP A 395 1.45 8.62 18.66
CA ASP A 395 1.17 7.78 17.51
C ASP A 395 2.23 6.66 17.50
N LEU A 396 2.02 5.64 18.37
CA LEU A 396 2.82 4.43 18.65
C LEU A 396 3.34 3.64 17.42
N ILE A 397 3.07 4.15 16.21
CA ILE A 397 3.40 3.60 14.90
C ILE A 397 4.41 4.49 14.14
N GLY A 398 4.60 5.76 14.49
CA GLY A 398 5.40 6.75 13.72
C GLY A 398 6.91 6.45 13.65
N LEU A 399 7.57 6.29 14.81
CA LEU A 399 9.01 5.98 14.90
C LEU A 399 9.41 4.66 14.22
N PRO A 400 8.71 3.54 14.44
CA PRO A 400 8.92 2.31 13.68
C PRO A 400 8.78 2.51 12.17
N ARG A 401 7.79 3.30 11.73
CA ARG A 401 7.52 3.58 10.31
C ARG A 401 8.63 4.38 9.63
N VAL A 402 9.24 5.36 10.31
CA VAL A 402 10.37 6.09 9.72
C VAL A 402 11.61 5.18 9.60
N GLY A 403 11.85 4.31 10.59
CA GLY A 403 12.91 3.29 10.52
C GLY A 403 12.70 2.29 9.36
N GLU A 404 11.46 1.83 9.16
CA GLU A 404 11.07 1.00 8.01
C GLU A 404 11.29 1.74 6.69
N LEU A 405 10.86 3.01 6.59
CA LEU A 405 11.06 3.85 5.42
C LEU A 405 12.55 4.00 5.08
N LYS A 406 13.41 4.25 6.08
CA LYS A 406 14.87 4.35 5.89
C LYS A 406 15.45 3.04 5.36
N LEU A 407 15.03 1.89 5.92
CA LEU A 407 15.44 0.58 5.42
C LEU A 407 14.98 0.35 3.97
N ASN A 408 13.75 0.71 3.65
CA ASN A 408 13.19 0.56 2.31
C ASN A 408 13.89 1.49 1.30
N CYS A 409 14.31 2.69 1.70
CA CYS A 409 15.17 3.55 0.88
C CYS A 409 16.50 2.87 0.55
N LEU A 410 17.18 2.28 1.54
CA LEU A 410 18.45 1.57 1.31
C LEU A 410 18.30 0.37 0.37
N LYS A 411 17.23 -0.42 0.53
CA LYS A 411 16.91 -1.53 -0.38
C LYS A 411 16.67 -1.02 -1.81
N ALA A 412 15.82 0.00 -1.96
CA ALA A 412 15.47 0.56 -3.26
C ALA A 412 16.69 1.18 -3.96
N ILE A 413 17.54 1.96 -3.26
CA ILE A 413 18.79 2.50 -3.82
C ILE A 413 19.71 1.36 -4.28
N GLY A 414 19.91 0.34 -3.42
CA GLY A 414 20.73 -0.82 -3.76
C GLY A 414 20.25 -1.54 -5.02
N ASN A 415 18.94 -1.76 -5.13
CA ASN A 415 18.33 -2.41 -6.30
C ASN A 415 18.38 -1.54 -7.56
N LEU A 416 18.08 -0.24 -7.46
CA LEU A 416 18.14 0.68 -8.61
C LEU A 416 19.56 0.83 -9.15
N CYS A 417 20.57 0.83 -8.27
CA CYS A 417 21.96 0.99 -8.65
C CYS A 417 22.57 -0.30 -9.21
N SER A 418 22.15 -1.48 -8.72
CA SER A 418 22.65 -2.76 -9.25
C SER A 418 22.27 -2.99 -10.72
N LEU A 419 21.18 -2.36 -11.17
CA LEU A 419 20.59 -2.56 -12.50
C LEU A 419 21.07 -1.56 -13.56
N CYS A 420 21.63 -0.42 -13.16
CA CYS A 420 21.94 0.67 -14.08
C CYS A 420 23.10 1.55 -13.58
N SER A 421 24.13 1.72 -14.40
CA SER A 421 25.27 2.61 -14.12
C SER A 421 24.87 4.08 -14.08
N GLU A 422 23.92 4.51 -14.91
CA GLU A 422 23.40 5.89 -14.89
C GLU A 422 22.76 6.24 -13.55
N ASN A 423 22.09 5.28 -12.91
CA ASN A 423 21.52 5.47 -11.58
C ASN A 423 22.62 5.70 -10.52
N LYS A 424 23.78 5.04 -10.63
CA LYS A 424 24.92 5.25 -9.73
C LYS A 424 25.42 6.69 -9.82
N LEU A 425 25.53 7.22 -11.05
CA LEU A 425 25.95 8.61 -11.29
C LEU A 425 24.89 9.63 -10.87
N ALA A 426 23.60 9.32 -11.06
CA ALA A 426 22.50 10.20 -10.67
C ALA A 426 22.53 10.55 -9.18
N THR A 427 23.03 9.65 -8.33
CA THR A 427 23.20 9.92 -6.88
C THR A 427 24.15 11.07 -6.54
N LEU A 428 24.98 11.51 -7.50
CA LEU A 428 25.92 12.63 -7.37
C LEU A 428 25.44 13.91 -8.08
N GLN A 429 24.31 13.87 -8.78
CA GLN A 429 23.84 14.99 -9.60
C GLN A 429 23.05 16.02 -8.78
N ASN A 430 22.97 17.25 -9.30
CA ASN A 430 22.18 18.35 -8.75
C ASN A 430 22.52 18.71 -7.30
N GLY A 431 23.72 18.38 -6.79
CA GLY A 431 24.10 18.62 -5.40
C GLY A 431 23.65 17.53 -4.42
N ARG A 432 23.20 16.38 -4.91
CA ARG A 432 23.02 15.17 -4.09
C ARG A 432 24.37 14.55 -3.76
N LEU A 433 24.44 13.92 -2.59
CA LEU A 433 25.59 13.17 -2.12
C LEU A 433 25.12 11.77 -1.67
N GLY A 434 24.43 11.04 -2.55
CA GLY A 434 23.72 9.82 -2.16
C GLY A 434 24.61 8.77 -1.49
N LEU A 435 25.86 8.62 -1.93
CA LEU A 435 26.83 7.75 -1.26
C LEU A 435 27.12 8.19 0.18
N MET A 436 27.25 9.50 0.43
CA MET A 436 27.44 10.03 1.79
C MET A 436 26.24 9.75 2.68
N SER A 437 25.04 9.90 2.14
CA SER A 437 23.79 9.62 2.85
C SER A 437 23.68 8.14 3.24
N VAL A 438 24.06 7.24 2.33
CA VAL A 438 24.14 5.80 2.62
C VAL A 438 25.23 5.51 3.66
N LEU A 439 26.41 6.13 3.56
CA LEU A 439 27.49 5.96 4.53
C LEU A 439 27.09 6.42 5.94
N GLN A 440 26.30 7.49 6.06
CA GLN A 440 25.75 7.92 7.34
C GLN A 440 24.85 6.85 8.00
N CYS A 441 24.25 5.94 7.22
CA CYS A 441 23.46 4.81 7.73
C CYS A 441 24.31 3.61 8.17
N THR A 442 25.62 3.60 7.87
CA THR A 442 26.55 2.56 8.37
C THR A 442 27.01 2.83 9.81
N SER A 443 26.82 4.07 10.27
CA SER A 443 27.24 4.55 11.58
C SER A 443 26.23 4.16 12.64
N ARG A 444 26.72 3.86 13.85
CA ARG A 444 25.83 3.59 14.98
C ARG A 444 25.04 4.86 15.33
N ARG A 445 23.70 4.80 15.25
CA ARG A 445 22.81 5.84 15.75
C ARG A 445 22.32 5.53 17.18
N PRO A 446 21.75 6.53 17.88
CA PRO A 446 21.03 6.31 19.12
C PRO A 446 19.97 5.22 18.99
N ALA A 447 19.83 4.40 20.04
CA ALA A 447 18.97 3.21 19.99
C ALA A 447 17.50 3.52 19.72
N TYR A 448 17.02 4.68 20.18
CA TYR A 448 15.64 5.13 20.01
C TYR A 448 15.22 5.36 18.55
N PHE A 449 16.15 5.51 17.60
CA PHE A 449 15.80 5.56 16.16
C PHE A 449 15.39 4.18 15.59
N MET A 450 15.42 3.14 16.43
CA MET A 450 14.98 1.79 16.10
C MET A 450 15.71 1.16 14.89
N GLU A 451 16.95 1.57 14.63
CA GLU A 451 17.75 0.97 13.56
C GLU A 451 17.87 -0.54 13.76
N SER A 452 17.53 -1.30 12.72
CA SER A 452 17.64 -2.75 12.72
C SER A 452 19.04 -3.18 12.31
N TYR A 453 19.48 -4.36 12.77
CA TYR A 453 20.71 -4.97 12.25
C TYR A 453 20.69 -5.13 10.73
N ALA A 454 19.50 -5.36 10.16
CA ALA A 454 19.28 -5.40 8.73
C ALA A 454 19.63 -4.07 8.04
N MET A 455 19.27 -2.92 8.63
CA MET A 455 19.58 -1.60 8.08
C MET A 455 21.08 -1.39 7.87
N ARG A 456 21.90 -1.78 8.85
CA ARG A 456 23.35 -1.70 8.73
C ARG A 456 23.88 -2.59 7.61
N ASN A 457 23.41 -3.84 7.54
CA ASN A 457 23.83 -4.75 6.47
C ASN A 457 23.41 -4.26 5.08
N TYR A 458 22.19 -3.73 4.95
CA TYR A 458 21.71 -3.15 3.69
C TYR A 458 22.46 -1.87 3.32
N SER A 459 22.87 -1.04 4.29
CA SER A 459 23.70 0.14 4.00
C SER A 459 25.06 -0.27 3.43
N ILE A 460 25.71 -1.29 4.01
CA ILE A 460 26.97 -1.87 3.49
C ILE A 460 26.78 -2.43 2.08
N PHE A 461 25.71 -3.20 1.87
CA PHE A 461 25.36 -3.71 0.55
C PHE A 461 25.15 -2.58 -0.46
N CYS A 462 24.43 -1.52 -0.08
CA CYS A 462 24.13 -0.37 -0.92
C CYS A 462 25.41 0.40 -1.30
N VAL A 463 26.34 0.60 -0.37
CA VAL A 463 27.66 1.18 -0.69
C VAL A 463 28.38 0.34 -1.74
N ARG A 464 28.43 -0.99 -1.57
CA ARG A 464 29.04 -1.87 -2.57
C ARG A 464 28.39 -1.68 -3.94
N GLN A 465 27.05 -1.67 -4.03
CA GLN A 465 26.34 -1.46 -5.30
C GLN A 465 26.64 -0.10 -5.95
N LEU A 466 26.71 0.97 -5.14
CA LEU A 466 27.01 2.32 -5.61
C LEU A 466 28.45 2.46 -6.13
N THR A 467 29.40 1.77 -5.50
CA THR A 467 30.83 1.83 -5.87
C THR A 467 31.22 0.81 -6.95
N ASP A 468 30.45 -0.26 -7.10
CA ASP A 468 30.73 -1.30 -8.08
C ASP A 468 30.80 -0.68 -9.49
N ASN A 469 31.95 -0.85 -10.16
CA ASN A 469 32.20 -0.29 -11.50
C ASN A 469 31.87 1.22 -11.67
N CYS A 470 31.88 2.02 -10.60
CA CYS A 470 31.63 3.46 -10.65
C CYS A 470 32.78 4.24 -9.99
N GLN A 471 33.61 4.87 -10.80
CA GLN A 471 34.83 5.55 -10.32
C GLN A 471 34.50 6.83 -9.56
N GLU A 472 33.47 7.55 -9.98
CA GLU A 472 33.02 8.81 -9.37
C GLU A 472 32.59 8.58 -7.92
N ASN A 473 31.86 7.51 -7.64
CA ASN A 473 31.49 7.11 -6.28
C ASN A 473 32.71 6.60 -5.47
N LYS A 474 33.65 5.88 -6.11
CA LYS A 474 34.90 5.48 -5.45
C LYS A 474 35.73 6.71 -5.03
N GLU A 475 35.79 7.74 -5.86
CA GLU A 475 36.49 8.99 -5.55
C GLU A 475 35.90 9.74 -4.35
N VAL A 476 34.58 9.69 -4.16
CA VAL A 476 33.93 10.27 -2.97
C VAL A 476 34.48 9.63 -1.69
N ILE A 477 34.64 8.30 -1.68
CA ILE A 477 35.24 7.57 -0.53
C ILE A 477 36.70 8.00 -0.31
N LEU A 478 37.46 8.17 -1.39
CA LEU A 478 38.87 8.59 -1.30
C LEU A 478 39.03 10.00 -0.69
N ARG A 479 38.04 10.88 -0.90
CA ARG A 479 38.05 12.26 -0.41
C ARG A 479 37.60 12.40 1.06
N LEU A 480 37.11 11.34 1.71
CA LEU A 480 36.68 11.35 3.12
C LEU A 480 37.81 11.73 4.11
N ASN A 481 39.07 11.57 3.72
CA ASN A 481 40.24 11.90 4.54
C ASN A 481 40.54 13.42 4.67
N GLN A 482 39.76 14.30 4.03
CA GLN A 482 39.86 15.74 4.27
C GLN A 482 39.06 16.12 5.54
N PRO A 483 39.54 17.05 6.39
CA PRO A 483 39.41 17.00 7.86
C PRO A 483 38.01 17.28 8.45
N THR A 484 36.95 17.25 7.65
CA THR A 484 35.61 17.69 8.04
C THR A 484 34.67 16.56 8.50
N GLN A 485 35.03 15.28 8.35
CA GLN A 485 34.15 14.16 8.73
C GLN A 485 34.88 13.14 9.59
N SER A 486 34.66 13.21 10.90
CA SER A 486 35.23 12.30 11.90
C SER A 486 34.43 11.01 12.02
N ILE A 487 34.18 10.29 10.93
CA ILE A 487 33.37 9.07 10.98
C ILE A 487 33.91 8.11 9.93
N ILE A 488 34.42 6.96 10.40
CA ILE A 488 34.91 5.79 9.64
C ILE A 488 36.44 5.67 9.53
N ASP A 489 36.98 4.58 10.08
CA ASP A 489 38.29 4.05 9.72
C ASP A 489 38.26 3.63 8.24
N ARG A 490 38.70 4.54 7.37
CA ARG A 490 38.70 4.37 5.91
C ARG A 490 39.31 3.02 5.49
N LYS A 491 40.40 2.60 6.15
CA LYS A 491 41.12 1.37 5.80
C LYS A 491 40.28 0.13 6.11
N ARG A 492 39.65 0.10 7.28
CA ARG A 492 38.70 -0.96 7.66
C ARG A 492 37.48 -0.99 6.74
N LEU A 493 36.95 0.18 6.38
CA LEU A 493 35.78 0.32 5.52
C LEU A 493 36.07 -0.17 4.08
N LEU A 494 37.21 0.23 3.51
CA LEU A 494 37.67 -0.27 2.20
C LEU A 494 37.85 -1.79 2.21
N THR A 495 38.40 -2.34 3.29
CA THR A 495 38.54 -3.80 3.48
C THR A 495 37.17 -4.49 3.59
N GLU A 496 36.24 -3.96 4.39
CA GLU A 496 34.87 -4.50 4.54
C GLU A 496 34.06 -4.38 3.24
N PHE A 497 34.41 -3.44 2.36
CA PHE A 497 33.77 -3.26 1.05
C PHE A 497 34.43 -4.03 -0.10
N GLY A 498 35.56 -4.71 0.14
CA GLY A 498 36.29 -5.44 -0.89
C GLY A 498 36.91 -4.52 -1.95
N ILE A 499 37.16 -3.26 -1.61
CA ILE A 499 37.81 -2.28 -2.48
C ILE A 499 39.30 -2.30 -2.15
N ASN A 500 40.12 -2.79 -3.08
CA ASN A 500 41.57 -2.80 -2.90
C ASN A 500 42.14 -1.40 -3.21
N GLU A 501 42.94 -0.83 -2.32
CA GLU A 501 43.58 0.48 -2.54
C GLU A 501 44.47 0.45 -3.81
N ASP A 502 45.07 -0.70 -4.10
CA ASP A 502 45.94 -0.90 -5.26
C ASP A 502 45.19 -0.94 -6.61
N GLU A 503 43.89 -1.25 -6.61
CA GLU A 503 43.05 -1.26 -7.84
C GLU A 503 42.62 0.14 -8.28
N LEU A 504 42.86 1.16 -7.45
CA LEU A 504 42.44 2.54 -7.68
C LEU A 504 43.55 3.43 -8.28
N GLY A 505 44.72 2.87 -8.58
CA GLY A 505 45.77 3.54 -9.36
C GLY A 505 46.37 4.78 -8.71
N ILE A 506 46.75 4.69 -7.42
CA ILE A 506 47.59 5.69 -6.74
C ILE A 506 48.94 5.05 -6.40
#